data_AF-A0A7N4NSV2-F1
#
_entry.id   AF-A0A7N4NSV2-F1
#
_cell.length_a   1.000
_cell.length_b   1.000
_cell.length_c   1.000
_cell.angle_alpha   90.00
_cell.angle_beta   90.00
_cell.angle_gamma   90.00
#
_symmetry.space_group_name_H-M   'P 1'
#
loop_
_entity.id
_entity.type
_entity.pdbx_description
1 polymer ?
#
loop_
_entity_poly.entity_id
_entity_poly.type
_entity_poly.pdbx_seq_one_letter_code
_entity_poly.pdbx_strand_id
1 'polypeptide(L)'
;MCPEAHNRLRFKGSPISLAQECSPGGHQILQNPRRNVAFDVSGAQPPTELICDRSLRPGWYRFQLSGSPAEMPTACVKAGRCGTQVPLWLSLRGGEAPPLPGETTPLTACASWDFLGAAQDCCLFRVPVTVRNCGPFLIYFLQPTQGCMGYCAEGEGPQACGQGRETAADGPPAVPSLPSPPGALKVELKWIATKIFLQCTFEGSPTNGSLGFVITWSRLSSEGFREELKKEITVEESSLLELDGINLRLGDRIFCGVSAFFRENPDIQSAVIQSKEFFAGIKLQPEVSTVSEDGQEHQLRLESTVPILCPEPGQGCKISLTLKTIDQGHWGFNPGIICQGLEAVFSEDPFR
;
A
#
# COMPACT_ATOMS: atom_id res chain seq x y z
N MET A 1 13.11 24.30 -54.05
CA MET A 1 13.98 24.27 -52.85
C MET A 1 13.26 23.46 -51.80
N CYS A 2 13.66 22.20 -51.62
CA CYS A 2 13.16 21.32 -50.59
C CYS A 2 13.94 21.56 -49.29
N PRO A 3 13.32 21.59 -48.10
CA PRO A 3 14.05 21.39 -46.86
C PRO A 3 14.20 19.88 -46.59
N GLU A 4 15.38 19.53 -46.08
CA GLU A 4 15.90 18.18 -45.88
C GLU A 4 15.06 17.32 -44.92
N ALA A 5 14.83 16.06 -45.31
CA ALA A 5 14.31 15.01 -44.45
C ALA A 5 15.47 14.35 -43.70
N HIS A 6 15.58 14.58 -42.39
CA HIS A 6 16.42 13.76 -41.53
C HIS A 6 15.70 12.44 -41.21
N ASN A 7 16.04 11.38 -41.95
CA ASN A 7 15.71 10.01 -41.56
C ASN A 7 16.41 9.64 -40.24
N ARG A 8 15.65 9.55 -39.14
CA ARG A 8 16.05 8.76 -37.97
C ARG A 8 15.37 7.39 -38.04
N LEU A 9 16.15 6.35 -38.30
CA LEU A 9 15.77 4.98 -38.00
C LEU A 9 15.58 4.85 -36.47
N ARG A 10 14.35 4.65 -36.00
CA ARG A 10 14.09 4.14 -34.64
C ARG A 10 13.88 2.64 -34.73
N PHE A 11 14.79 1.88 -34.13
CA PHE A 11 14.58 0.48 -33.84
C PHE A 11 13.50 0.38 -32.74
N LYS A 12 12.35 -0.23 -33.04
CA LYS A 12 11.47 -0.77 -32.00
C LYS A 12 12.11 -2.09 -31.54
N GLY A 13 12.83 -2.05 -30.42
CA GLY A 13 13.03 -3.26 -29.65
C GLY A 13 11.66 -3.74 -29.15
N SER A 14 11.34 -5.02 -29.35
CA SER A 14 10.17 -5.64 -28.72
C SER A 14 10.29 -5.51 -27.20
N PRO A 15 9.23 -5.15 -26.46
CA PRO A 15 9.27 -5.23 -25.02
C PRO A 15 9.47 -6.70 -24.64
N ILE A 16 10.50 -6.97 -23.83
CA ILE A 16 10.63 -8.26 -23.14
C ILE A 16 9.35 -8.40 -22.31
N SER A 17 8.51 -9.38 -22.65
CA SER A 17 7.31 -9.70 -21.88
C SER A 17 7.73 -10.00 -20.45
N LEU A 18 7.41 -9.11 -19.50
CA LEU A 18 7.58 -9.40 -18.09
C LEU A 18 6.74 -10.64 -17.79
N ALA A 19 7.31 -11.65 -17.13
CA ALA A 19 6.57 -12.85 -16.79
C ALA A 19 5.38 -12.49 -15.88
N GLN A 20 4.23 -13.12 -16.11
CA GLN A 20 2.97 -12.76 -15.45
C GLN A 20 3.08 -12.81 -13.93
N GLU A 21 3.80 -13.78 -13.39
CA GLU A 21 4.06 -13.95 -11.96
C GLU A 21 4.85 -12.78 -11.34
N CYS A 22 5.61 -12.04 -12.15
CA CYS A 22 6.35 -10.84 -11.72
C CYS A 22 5.53 -9.55 -11.78
N SER A 23 4.34 -9.57 -12.39
CA SER A 23 3.43 -8.42 -12.37
C SER A 23 2.60 -8.35 -11.07
N PRO A 24 2.07 -7.17 -10.71
CA PRO A 24 1.11 -7.05 -9.60
C PRO A 24 -0.07 -8.01 -9.78
N GLY A 25 -0.38 -8.79 -8.74
CA GLY A 25 -1.42 -9.84 -8.79
C GLY A 25 -0.98 -11.19 -9.37
N GLY A 26 0.25 -11.28 -9.92
CA GLY A 26 0.85 -12.53 -10.39
C GLY A 26 1.40 -13.43 -9.27
N HIS A 27 1.53 -12.88 -8.07
CA HIS A 27 2.01 -13.57 -6.87
C HIS A 27 1.25 -13.08 -5.64
N GLN A 28 1.23 -13.91 -4.60
CA GLN A 28 0.66 -13.58 -3.29
C GLN A 28 1.75 -13.00 -2.38
N ILE A 29 1.36 -12.09 -1.48
CA ILE A 29 2.26 -11.57 -0.45
C ILE A 29 2.15 -12.45 0.79
N LEU A 30 3.25 -13.08 1.18
CA LEU A 30 3.35 -13.86 2.41
C LEU A 30 3.90 -12.97 3.54
N GLN A 31 3.01 -12.22 4.17
CA GLN A 31 3.35 -11.25 5.22
C GLN A 31 3.00 -11.77 6.61
N ASN A 32 4.02 -11.96 7.46
CA ASN A 32 3.85 -12.21 8.89
C ASN A 32 5.19 -11.91 9.61
N PRO A 33 5.25 -10.93 10.52
CA PRO A 33 6.50 -10.56 11.20
C PRO A 33 7.17 -11.70 11.96
N ARG A 34 6.39 -12.68 12.42
CA ARG A 34 6.90 -13.86 13.14
C ARG A 34 7.73 -14.79 12.25
N ARG A 35 7.64 -14.66 10.92
CA ARG A 35 8.48 -15.41 9.95
C ARG A 35 9.93 -14.93 9.92
N ASN A 36 10.28 -13.85 10.65
CA ASN A 36 11.67 -13.41 10.76
C ASN A 36 12.51 -14.48 11.48
N VAL A 37 13.68 -14.81 10.94
CA VAL A 37 14.64 -15.76 11.55
C VAL A 37 15.01 -15.42 13.01
N ALA A 38 14.90 -14.16 13.43
CA ALA A 38 15.15 -13.72 14.80
C ALA A 38 14.04 -14.15 15.78
N PHE A 39 12.81 -14.39 15.32
CA PHE A 39 11.68 -14.74 16.19
C PHE A 39 11.85 -16.15 16.76
N ASP A 40 11.86 -16.29 18.09
CA ASP A 40 12.08 -17.55 18.80
C ASP A 40 10.80 -17.99 19.53
N VAL A 41 10.30 -19.19 19.23
CA VAL A 41 9.11 -19.75 19.91
C VAL A 41 9.43 -20.47 21.21
N SER A 42 10.70 -20.77 21.50
CA SER A 42 11.11 -21.51 22.71
C SER A 42 11.02 -20.68 23.99
N GLY A 43 11.03 -19.35 23.89
CA GLY A 43 10.91 -18.42 25.03
C GLY A 43 9.52 -17.78 25.21
N ALA A 44 8.53 -18.13 24.37
CA ALA A 44 7.24 -17.45 24.36
C ALA A 44 6.24 -18.10 25.34
N GLN A 45 5.51 -17.27 26.09
CA GLN A 45 4.46 -17.78 27.00
C GLN A 45 3.21 -18.25 26.21
N PRO A 46 2.55 -19.34 26.62
CA PRO A 46 1.32 -19.80 25.97
C PRO A 46 0.14 -18.82 26.15
N PRO A 47 -0.76 -18.68 25.16
CA PRO A 47 -0.80 -19.39 23.88
C PRO A 47 -0.13 -18.57 22.77
N THR A 48 1.07 -18.98 22.35
CA THR A 48 1.68 -18.46 21.12
C THR A 48 1.27 -19.36 19.96
N GLU A 49 0.46 -18.82 19.05
CA GLU A 49 0.03 -19.55 17.84
C GLU A 49 1.24 -19.81 16.93
N LEU A 50 1.52 -21.07 16.58
CA LEU A 50 2.65 -21.42 15.71
C LEU A 50 2.29 -21.22 14.23
N ILE A 51 3.28 -20.83 13.42
CA ILE A 51 3.16 -20.83 11.96
C ILE A 51 3.22 -22.28 11.46
N CYS A 52 2.15 -22.70 10.78
CA CYS A 52 2.06 -23.98 10.08
C CYS A 52 1.62 -23.75 8.62
N ASP A 53 2.53 -23.93 7.65
CA ASP A 53 2.25 -23.73 6.22
C ASP A 53 1.61 -24.94 5.53
N ARG A 54 1.08 -25.90 6.29
CA ARG A 54 0.31 -27.03 5.75
C ARG A 54 -0.96 -26.63 4.99
N SER A 55 -1.49 -25.44 5.29
CA SER A 55 -2.67 -24.87 4.63
C SER A 55 -2.31 -23.84 3.55
N LEU A 56 -1.02 -23.64 3.27
CA LEU A 56 -0.57 -22.78 2.17
C LEU A 56 -1.05 -23.37 0.84
N ARG A 57 -1.66 -22.55 -0.02
CA ARG A 57 -2.02 -23.00 -1.37
C ARG A 57 -0.77 -23.05 -2.25
N PRO A 58 -0.66 -24.00 -3.19
CA PRO A 58 0.42 -23.95 -4.17
C PRO A 58 0.36 -22.65 -4.99
N GLY A 59 1.49 -21.96 -5.16
CA GLY A 59 1.53 -20.72 -5.94
C GLY A 59 2.80 -19.90 -5.77
N TRP A 60 2.88 -18.78 -6.50
CA TRP A 60 3.95 -17.80 -6.36
C TRP A 60 3.74 -16.90 -5.16
N TYR A 61 4.76 -16.78 -4.32
CA TYR A 61 4.76 -15.97 -3.11
C TYR A 61 5.95 -15.03 -3.08
N ARG A 62 5.73 -13.83 -2.54
CA ARG A 62 6.77 -12.88 -2.16
C ARG A 62 6.73 -12.68 -0.65
N PHE A 63 7.85 -12.81 0.03
CA PHE A 63 7.90 -12.61 1.48
C PHE A 63 7.95 -11.12 1.82
N GLN A 64 7.24 -10.76 2.88
CA GLN A 64 7.36 -9.45 3.51
C GLN A 64 7.40 -9.57 5.03
N LEU A 65 8.32 -8.84 5.66
CA LEU A 65 8.42 -8.73 7.10
C LEU A 65 8.10 -7.30 7.49
N SER A 66 7.01 -7.12 8.25
CA SER A 66 6.56 -5.79 8.71
C SER A 66 6.42 -4.75 7.58
N GLY A 67 6.03 -5.19 6.38
CA GLY A 67 5.87 -4.33 5.19
C GLY A 67 7.14 -4.15 4.35
N SER A 68 8.31 -4.59 4.85
CA SER A 68 9.57 -4.58 4.11
C SER A 68 9.73 -5.85 3.26
N PRO A 69 10.37 -5.77 2.07
CA PRO A 69 10.78 -6.95 1.32
C PRO A 69 11.63 -7.88 2.19
N ALA A 70 11.36 -9.17 2.09
CA ALA A 70 12.15 -10.20 2.73
C ALA A 70 12.33 -11.36 1.77
N GLU A 71 13.35 -12.16 2.01
CA GLU A 71 13.72 -13.30 1.18
C GLU A 71 13.85 -14.55 2.05
N MET A 72 13.77 -15.75 1.46
CA MET A 72 14.05 -16.95 2.24
C MET A 72 15.53 -16.95 2.65
N PRO A 73 15.86 -17.20 3.93
CA PRO A 73 17.26 -17.26 4.36
C PRO A 73 17.98 -18.38 3.62
N THR A 74 19.21 -18.12 3.19
CA THR A 74 20.06 -19.11 2.51
C THR A 74 21.01 -19.85 3.45
N ALA A 75 21.03 -19.42 4.71
CA ALA A 75 21.77 -20.05 5.80
C ALA A 75 20.84 -20.91 6.66
N CYS A 76 21.43 -21.90 7.34
CA CYS A 76 20.69 -22.76 8.26
C CYS A 76 20.02 -21.97 9.37
N VAL A 77 18.71 -22.14 9.52
CA VAL A 77 17.92 -21.53 10.58
C VAL A 77 17.78 -22.53 11.74
N LYS A 78 17.98 -22.09 12.99
CA LYS A 78 17.84 -22.95 14.18
C LYS A 78 16.40 -23.42 14.38
N ALA A 79 16.18 -24.67 14.81
CA ALA A 79 14.86 -25.16 15.16
C ALA A 79 14.17 -24.25 16.20
N GLY A 80 12.84 -24.11 16.10
CA GLY A 80 12.09 -23.18 16.96
C GLY A 80 12.20 -21.70 16.59
N ARG A 81 12.77 -21.36 15.42
CA ARG A 81 12.83 -19.98 14.92
C ARG A 81 11.77 -19.70 13.86
N CYS A 82 11.63 -18.43 13.49
CA CYS A 82 10.71 -17.93 12.47
C CYS A 82 9.23 -18.29 12.73
N GLY A 83 8.87 -18.36 14.02
CA GLY A 83 7.49 -18.57 14.46
C GLY A 83 7.01 -20.01 14.31
N THR A 84 7.89 -20.96 14.01
CA THR A 84 7.56 -22.37 13.80
C THR A 84 8.51 -23.29 14.56
N GLN A 85 8.10 -24.54 14.81
CA GLN A 85 8.98 -25.55 15.39
C GLN A 85 10.00 -26.06 14.36
N VAL A 86 9.60 -26.13 13.09
CA VAL A 86 10.39 -26.69 12.00
C VAL A 86 10.57 -25.63 10.89
N PRO A 87 11.64 -24.84 10.97
CA PRO A 87 11.89 -23.77 10.02
C PRO A 87 12.37 -24.33 8.67
N LEU A 88 11.79 -23.81 7.59
CA LEU A 88 12.19 -24.06 6.21
C LEU A 88 13.00 -22.87 5.68
N TRP A 89 14.23 -23.14 5.24
CA TRP A 89 15.17 -22.17 4.67
C TRP A 89 15.64 -22.65 3.29
N LEU A 90 16.11 -21.74 2.44
CA LEU A 90 16.50 -22.08 1.06
C LEU A 90 17.92 -22.62 1.02
N SER A 91 18.09 -23.90 0.68
CA SER A 91 19.42 -24.51 0.56
C SER A 91 19.99 -24.23 -0.82
N LEU A 92 21.14 -23.56 -0.83
CA LEU A 92 22.02 -23.44 -1.98
C LEU A 92 23.14 -24.47 -1.80
N ARG A 93 23.05 -25.62 -2.47
CA ARG A 93 24.13 -26.61 -2.43
C ARG A 93 25.37 -26.04 -3.09
N GLY A 94 26.55 -26.61 -2.81
CA GLY A 94 27.82 -26.12 -3.39
C GLY A 94 27.76 -26.02 -4.91
N GLY A 95 27.67 -24.78 -5.42
CA GLY A 95 27.55 -24.44 -6.84
C GLY A 95 26.18 -23.91 -7.29
N GLU A 96 25.14 -24.03 -6.47
CA GLU A 96 23.84 -23.40 -6.70
C GLU A 96 23.89 -21.93 -6.26
N ALA A 97 23.25 -21.06 -7.03
CA ALA A 97 23.16 -19.63 -6.75
C ALA A 97 21.72 -19.16 -6.95
N PRO A 98 21.33 -18.02 -6.34
CA PRO A 98 20.07 -17.38 -6.68
C PRO A 98 19.98 -17.07 -8.18
N PRO A 99 18.78 -17.15 -8.79
CA PRO A 99 18.59 -16.87 -10.21
C PRO A 99 19.05 -15.46 -10.59
N LEU A 100 19.63 -15.31 -11.78
CA LEU A 100 19.88 -13.98 -12.35
C LEU A 100 18.55 -13.30 -12.72
N PRO A 101 18.50 -11.96 -12.84
CA PRO A 101 17.29 -11.25 -13.23
C PRO A 101 16.62 -11.83 -14.48
N GLY A 102 15.35 -12.16 -14.38
CA GLY A 102 14.55 -12.77 -15.45
C GLY A 102 14.56 -14.29 -15.45
N GLU A 103 15.51 -14.94 -14.76
CA GLU A 103 15.64 -16.39 -14.71
C GLU A 103 14.75 -17.04 -13.65
N THR A 104 14.50 -18.33 -13.85
CA THR A 104 13.77 -19.19 -12.93
C THR A 104 14.59 -20.43 -12.66
N THR A 105 14.91 -20.68 -11.39
CA THR A 105 15.79 -21.77 -10.97
C THR A 105 15.06 -22.67 -9.98
N PRO A 106 14.97 -23.99 -10.24
CA PRO A 106 14.51 -24.94 -9.24
C PRO A 106 15.58 -25.09 -8.14
N LEU A 107 15.17 -24.90 -6.89
CA LEU A 107 15.99 -25.01 -5.70
C LEU A 107 15.30 -25.92 -4.67
N THR A 108 15.94 -26.10 -3.52
CA THR A 108 15.42 -26.93 -2.43
C THR A 108 15.32 -26.12 -1.14
N ALA A 109 14.15 -26.11 -0.49
CA ALA A 109 14.05 -25.69 0.89
C ALA A 109 14.37 -26.87 1.83
N CYS A 110 15.11 -26.59 2.89
CA CYS A 110 15.55 -27.56 3.90
C CYS A 110 14.83 -27.31 5.22
N ALA A 111 14.30 -28.37 5.82
CA ALA A 111 13.70 -28.34 7.14
C ALA A 111 14.76 -28.57 8.20
N SER A 112 14.96 -27.57 9.05
CA SER A 112 15.83 -27.70 10.22
C SER A 112 15.10 -28.43 11.35
N TRP A 113 15.75 -29.42 11.93
CA TRP A 113 15.24 -30.16 13.08
C TRP A 113 16.32 -30.31 14.14
N ASP A 114 15.91 -30.26 15.40
CA ASP A 114 16.78 -30.50 16.54
C ASP A 114 16.39 -31.84 17.19
N PHE A 115 17.37 -32.73 17.35
CA PHE A 115 17.18 -33.99 18.05
C PHE A 115 17.65 -33.78 19.48
N LEU A 116 16.76 -33.94 20.46
CA LEU A 116 17.00 -33.74 21.89
C LEU A 116 18.39 -34.27 22.35
N GLY A 117 19.40 -33.40 22.36
CA GLY A 117 20.77 -33.71 22.81
C GLY A 117 21.83 -34.00 21.73
N ALA A 118 21.51 -33.90 20.43
CA ALA A 118 22.45 -34.06 19.32
C ALA A 118 22.70 -32.73 18.57
N ALA A 119 23.64 -32.74 17.61
CA ALA A 119 23.84 -31.61 16.71
C ALA A 119 22.61 -31.41 15.81
N GLN A 120 22.22 -30.15 15.62
CA GLN A 120 21.09 -29.78 14.76
C GLN A 120 21.30 -30.30 13.33
N ASP A 121 20.29 -30.98 12.79
CA ASP A 121 20.25 -31.29 11.36
C ASP A 121 19.53 -30.17 10.62
N CYS A 122 20.29 -29.40 9.85
CA CYS A 122 19.80 -28.26 9.08
C CYS A 122 18.97 -28.67 7.86
N CYS A 123 18.99 -29.93 7.42
CA CYS A 123 18.25 -30.36 6.23
C CYS A 123 17.73 -31.79 6.37
N LEU A 124 16.95 -32.05 7.42
CA LEU A 124 16.36 -33.35 7.66
C LEU A 124 15.34 -33.72 6.57
N PHE A 125 14.50 -32.75 6.19
CA PHE A 125 13.54 -32.90 5.09
C PHE A 125 13.80 -31.87 3.99
N ARG A 126 13.52 -32.27 2.75
CA ARG A 126 13.72 -31.46 1.55
C ARG A 126 12.38 -31.19 0.89
N VAL A 127 12.11 -29.92 0.60
CA VAL A 127 10.90 -29.47 -0.07
C VAL A 127 11.31 -28.76 -1.37
N PRO A 128 10.78 -29.16 -2.53
CA PRO A 128 11.09 -28.49 -3.79
C PRO A 128 10.50 -27.07 -3.79
N VAL A 129 11.32 -26.09 -4.19
CA VAL A 129 10.91 -24.69 -4.33
C VAL A 129 11.46 -24.16 -5.65
N THR A 130 10.63 -23.45 -6.42
CA THR A 130 11.11 -22.77 -7.64
C THR A 130 11.27 -21.30 -7.33
N VAL A 131 12.44 -20.72 -7.62
CA VAL A 131 12.71 -19.30 -7.38
C VAL A 131 12.80 -18.59 -8.71
N ARG A 132 12.10 -17.46 -8.84
CA ARG A 132 12.21 -16.57 -10.01
C ARG A 132 12.70 -15.21 -9.57
N ASN A 133 13.68 -14.68 -10.28
CA ASN A 133 14.14 -13.32 -10.09
C ASN A 133 13.38 -12.38 -11.02
N CYS A 134 12.54 -11.51 -10.46
CA CYS A 134 11.77 -10.55 -11.24
C CYS A 134 12.57 -9.27 -11.55
N GLY A 135 13.82 -9.18 -11.09
CA GLY A 135 14.66 -7.99 -11.10
C GLY A 135 14.71 -7.35 -9.70
N PRO A 136 13.66 -6.61 -9.28
CA PRO A 136 13.67 -5.90 -8.00
C PRO A 136 13.29 -6.77 -6.78
N PHE A 137 12.86 -8.00 -7.00
CA PHE A 137 12.49 -8.95 -5.92
C PHE A 137 12.53 -10.39 -6.44
N LEU A 138 12.65 -11.35 -5.51
CA LEU A 138 12.42 -12.75 -5.82
C LEU A 138 10.99 -13.15 -5.49
N ILE A 139 10.49 -14.14 -6.23
CA ILE A 139 9.27 -14.86 -5.90
C ILE A 139 9.56 -16.35 -5.85
N TYR A 140 8.81 -17.02 -4.98
CA TYR A 140 9.00 -18.41 -4.64
C TYR A 140 7.72 -19.17 -4.97
N PHE A 141 7.81 -20.17 -5.82
CA PHE A 141 6.73 -21.11 -5.99
C PHE A 141 6.76 -22.09 -4.82
N LEU A 142 5.84 -21.90 -3.88
CA LEU A 142 5.76 -22.67 -2.64
C LEU A 142 4.63 -23.70 -2.71
N GLN A 143 4.80 -24.79 -1.97
CA GLN A 143 3.81 -25.85 -1.81
C GLN A 143 3.41 -25.99 -0.33
N PRO A 144 2.22 -26.53 -0.01
CA PRO A 144 1.85 -26.87 1.35
C PRO A 144 2.88 -27.79 1.99
N THR A 145 3.23 -27.52 3.24
CA THR A 145 4.22 -28.30 3.98
C THR A 145 3.61 -29.59 4.54
N GLN A 146 4.44 -30.62 4.74
CA GLN A 146 4.02 -31.85 5.41
C GLN A 146 4.07 -31.66 6.94
N GLY A 147 2.92 -31.62 7.60
CA GLY A 147 2.87 -31.32 9.05
C GLY A 147 3.06 -29.82 9.35
N CYS A 148 3.33 -29.47 10.61
CA CYS A 148 3.49 -28.06 10.99
C CYS A 148 4.94 -27.58 10.81
N MET A 149 5.29 -27.27 9.56
CA MET A 149 6.53 -26.57 9.19
C MET A 149 6.21 -25.21 8.60
N GLY A 150 7.13 -24.24 8.69
CA GLY A 150 6.93 -22.89 8.20
C GLY A 150 8.10 -22.36 7.37
N TYR A 151 7.81 -21.73 6.24
CA TYR A 151 8.80 -21.01 5.43
C TYR A 151 9.25 -19.73 6.15
N CYS A 152 10.55 -19.67 6.44
CA CYS A 152 11.15 -18.51 7.07
C CYS A 152 11.42 -17.40 6.06
N ALA A 153 11.54 -16.19 6.59
CA ALA A 153 11.99 -15.02 5.85
C ALA A 153 13.08 -14.29 6.64
N GLU A 154 13.98 -13.67 5.92
CA GLU A 154 15.04 -12.81 6.42
C GLU A 154 15.03 -11.50 5.62
N GLY A 155 15.20 -10.40 6.34
CA GLY A 155 15.12 -9.05 5.83
C GLY A 155 15.19 -8.08 7.01
N GLU A 156 15.35 -6.79 6.75
CA GLU A 156 15.39 -5.76 7.79
C GLU A 156 14.00 -5.58 8.44
N GLY A 157 13.64 -6.53 9.30
CA GLY A 157 12.58 -6.38 10.29
C GLY A 157 13.12 -5.69 11.54
N PRO A 158 12.26 -5.07 12.37
CA PRO A 158 12.71 -4.37 13.57
C PRO A 158 13.47 -5.36 14.47
N GLN A 159 14.76 -5.12 14.65
CA GLN A 159 15.55 -5.81 15.66
C GLN A 159 14.84 -5.64 16.99
N ALA A 160 14.46 -6.74 17.62
CA ALA A 160 14.01 -6.73 18.99
C ALA A 160 15.15 -6.10 19.82
N CYS A 161 14.90 -4.92 20.41
CA CYS A 161 15.80 -4.35 21.39
C CYS A 161 16.00 -5.38 22.52
N GLY A 162 17.21 -5.90 22.66
CA GLY A 162 17.50 -6.88 23.70
C GLY A 162 18.94 -7.40 23.69
N GLN A 163 19.75 -6.80 24.54
CA GLN A 163 21.06 -7.23 25.05
C GLN A 163 22.27 -6.96 24.17
N GLY A 164 22.93 -5.84 24.49
CA GLY A 164 24.22 -5.47 23.96
C GLY A 164 25.34 -6.41 24.41
N ARG A 165 26.33 -6.54 23.52
CA ARG A 165 27.73 -6.60 23.88
C ARG A 165 28.52 -5.98 22.75
N GLU A 166 29.10 -4.84 23.04
CA GLU A 166 30.08 -4.15 22.21
C GLU A 166 31.34 -5.01 22.10
N THR A 167 31.77 -5.27 20.87
CA THR A 167 33.20 -5.28 20.54
C THR A 167 33.37 -4.69 19.15
N ALA A 168 34.09 -3.58 19.10
CA ALA A 168 34.46 -2.84 17.90
C ALA A 168 35.49 -3.60 17.06
N ALA A 169 35.36 -3.52 15.72
CA ALA A 169 36.44 -3.10 14.81
C ALA A 169 35.95 -3.13 13.34
N ASP A 170 36.39 -2.12 12.59
CA ASP A 170 36.28 -1.87 11.15
C ASP A 170 34.88 -1.60 10.57
N GLY A 171 34.64 -0.31 10.29
CA GLY A 171 33.38 0.22 9.79
C GLY A 171 33.02 -0.34 8.40
N PRO A 172 31.76 -0.78 8.19
CA PRO A 172 31.28 -1.16 6.87
C PRO A 172 31.15 0.08 5.96
N PRO A 173 31.10 -0.10 4.62
CA PRO A 173 30.81 1.01 3.71
C PRO A 173 29.51 1.69 4.17
N ALA A 174 29.53 3.02 4.24
CA ALA A 174 28.40 3.80 4.72
C ALA A 174 27.11 3.37 4.01
N VAL A 175 26.23 2.69 4.74
CA VAL A 175 24.89 2.34 4.28
C VAL A 175 24.20 3.65 3.90
N PRO A 176 23.64 3.80 2.69
CA PRO A 176 22.91 5.02 2.34
C PRO A 176 21.74 5.14 3.31
N SER A 177 21.77 6.18 4.13
CA SER A 177 20.75 6.46 5.14
C SER A 177 19.37 6.52 4.47
N LEU A 178 18.39 5.81 5.02
CA LEU A 178 17.01 5.90 4.58
C LEU A 178 16.43 7.25 5.03
N PRO A 179 15.72 8.00 4.16
CA PRO A 179 15.07 9.22 4.56
C PRO A 179 13.95 8.92 5.56
N SER A 180 13.75 9.82 6.52
CA SER A 180 12.59 9.72 7.41
C SER A 180 11.30 10.00 6.62
N PRO A 181 10.20 9.30 6.91
CA PRO A 181 8.90 9.64 6.35
C PRO A 181 8.50 11.10 6.65
N PRO A 182 7.73 11.74 5.76
CA PRO A 182 7.15 13.06 6.05
C PRO A 182 6.23 13.02 7.28
N GLY A 183 5.97 14.20 7.85
CA GLY A 183 5.02 14.38 8.94
C GLY A 183 3.57 14.10 8.54
N ALA A 184 2.62 14.53 9.38
CA ALA A 184 1.20 14.32 9.10
C ALA A 184 0.76 15.09 7.85
N LEU A 185 0.09 14.39 6.93
CA LEU A 185 -0.46 14.99 5.71
C LEU A 185 -1.81 15.65 6.01
N LYS A 186 -2.00 16.85 5.49
CA LYS A 186 -3.24 17.61 5.54
C LYS A 186 -3.74 17.90 4.13
N VAL A 187 -4.99 17.55 3.84
CA VAL A 187 -5.63 17.82 2.55
C VAL A 187 -6.72 18.87 2.76
N GLU A 188 -6.58 20.01 2.09
CA GLU A 188 -7.50 21.15 2.19
C GLU A 188 -7.83 21.71 0.81
N LEU A 189 -8.95 22.43 0.73
CA LEU A 189 -9.28 23.20 -0.47
C LEU A 189 -8.44 24.46 -0.54
N LYS A 190 -7.98 24.77 -1.75
CA LYS A 190 -7.29 26.00 -2.07
C LYS A 190 -7.87 26.64 -3.31
N TRP A 191 -8.10 27.94 -3.21
CA TRP A 191 -8.51 28.77 -4.33
C TRP A 191 -7.30 29.49 -4.91
N ILE A 192 -7.09 29.32 -6.21
CA ILE A 192 -6.05 30.06 -6.94
C ILE A 192 -6.70 30.65 -8.18
N ALA A 193 -6.81 31.98 -8.20
CA ALA A 193 -7.56 32.72 -9.21
C ALA A 193 -9.02 32.20 -9.31
N THR A 194 -9.42 31.70 -10.48
CA THR A 194 -10.78 31.18 -10.74
C THR A 194 -10.88 29.65 -10.67
N LYS A 195 -9.83 28.99 -10.17
CA LYS A 195 -9.73 27.52 -10.10
C LYS A 195 -9.65 27.04 -8.66
N ILE A 196 -10.24 25.88 -8.43
CA ILE A 196 -10.27 25.22 -7.12
C ILE A 196 -9.31 24.03 -7.19
N PHE A 197 -8.50 23.87 -6.14
CA PHE A 197 -7.53 22.81 -6.00
C PHE A 197 -7.71 22.11 -4.67
N LEU A 198 -7.42 20.80 -4.62
CA LEU A 198 -7.00 20.17 -3.38
C LEU A 198 -5.50 20.41 -3.21
N GLN A 199 -5.14 20.98 -2.07
CA GLN A 199 -3.75 21.09 -1.64
C GLN A 199 -3.46 20.01 -0.61
N CYS A 200 -2.45 19.19 -0.88
CA CYS A 200 -1.84 18.33 0.10
C CYS A 200 -0.62 19.03 0.66
N THR A 201 -0.59 19.26 1.97
CA THR A 201 0.55 19.84 2.70
C THR A 201 1.06 18.85 3.73
N PHE A 202 2.37 18.87 3.96
CA PHE A 202 3.04 18.03 4.95
C PHE A 202 4.29 18.76 5.45
N GLU A 203 4.88 18.27 6.53
CA GLU A 203 6.16 18.80 7.02
C GLU A 203 7.27 17.82 6.67
N GLY A 204 8.35 18.33 6.06
CA GLY A 204 9.57 17.57 5.87
C GLY A 204 10.22 17.22 7.20
N SER A 205 10.75 16.00 7.33
CA SER A 205 11.54 15.66 8.51
C SER A 205 12.81 16.52 8.53
N PRO A 206 13.15 17.19 9.65
CA PRO A 206 14.36 18.01 9.73
C PRO A 206 15.58 17.11 9.61
N THR A 207 16.23 17.16 8.45
CA THR A 207 17.47 16.43 8.17
C THR A 207 18.52 17.38 7.61
N ASN A 208 19.79 17.04 7.77
CA ASN A 208 20.90 17.87 7.27
C ASN A 208 21.07 17.80 5.74
N GLY A 209 20.22 17.04 5.03
CA GLY A 209 20.32 16.77 3.58
C GLY A 209 19.24 17.47 2.76
N SER A 210 19.45 17.59 1.45
CA SER A 210 18.42 18.10 0.53
C SER A 210 17.39 17.01 0.25
N LEU A 211 16.19 17.14 0.81
CA LEU A 211 15.11 16.20 0.59
C LEU A 211 14.32 16.53 -0.69
N GLY A 212 13.86 15.47 -1.35
CA GLY A 212 12.78 15.53 -2.32
C GLY A 212 11.64 14.62 -1.90
N PHE A 213 10.47 14.81 -2.53
CA PHE A 213 9.24 14.11 -2.21
C PHE A 213 8.60 13.54 -3.46
N VAL A 214 8.07 12.32 -3.34
CA VAL A 214 7.19 11.71 -4.35
C VAL A 214 5.77 11.80 -3.82
N ILE A 215 4.92 12.57 -4.50
CA ILE A 215 3.55 12.83 -4.09
C ILE A 215 2.61 12.15 -5.07
N THR A 216 1.69 11.33 -4.56
CA THR A 216 0.75 10.54 -5.35
C THR A 216 -0.69 10.82 -4.88
N TRP A 217 -1.50 11.36 -5.78
CA TRP A 217 -2.94 11.51 -5.59
C TRP A 217 -3.66 10.26 -6.08
N SER A 218 -4.63 9.78 -5.31
CA SER A 218 -5.44 8.61 -5.69
C SER A 218 -6.92 8.78 -5.34
N ARG A 219 -7.81 8.13 -6.10
CA ARG A 219 -9.24 8.02 -5.78
C ARG A 219 -9.60 6.59 -5.40
N LEU A 220 -10.60 6.42 -4.53
CA LEU A 220 -11.23 5.12 -4.30
C LEU A 220 -12.18 4.79 -5.46
N SER A 221 -11.98 3.63 -6.08
CA SER A 221 -12.89 3.09 -7.10
C SER A 221 -14.13 2.47 -6.44
N SER A 222 -15.17 2.22 -7.24
CA SER A 222 -16.38 1.53 -6.79
C SER A 222 -16.11 0.10 -6.31
N GLU A 223 -15.04 -0.54 -6.80
CA GLU A 223 -14.63 -1.88 -6.40
C GLU A 223 -13.69 -1.87 -5.17
N GLY A 224 -13.44 -0.69 -4.60
CA GLY A 224 -12.66 -0.51 -3.37
C GLY A 224 -11.14 -0.51 -3.55
N PHE A 225 -10.64 -0.54 -4.78
CA PHE A 225 -9.21 -0.32 -5.06
C PHE A 225 -8.91 1.17 -5.24
N ARG A 226 -7.63 1.55 -5.10
CA ARG A 226 -7.20 2.95 -5.26
C ARG A 226 -6.60 3.16 -6.64
N GLU A 227 -7.16 4.11 -7.37
CA GLU A 227 -6.70 4.52 -8.70
C GLU A 227 -5.78 5.74 -8.58
N GLU A 228 -4.61 5.68 -9.20
CA GLU A 228 -3.68 6.82 -9.26
C GLU A 228 -4.21 7.89 -10.22
N LEU A 229 -4.30 9.13 -9.75
CA LEU A 229 -4.74 10.30 -10.53
C LEU A 229 -3.57 11.13 -11.03
N LYS A 230 -2.59 11.36 -10.15
CA LYS A 230 -1.42 12.19 -10.41
C LYS A 230 -0.26 11.71 -9.54
N LYS A 231 0.91 11.54 -10.14
CA LYS A 231 2.15 11.28 -9.43
C LYS A 231 3.21 12.29 -9.86
N GLU A 232 3.86 12.92 -8.89
CA GLU A 232 4.89 13.92 -9.15
C GLU A 232 6.07 13.81 -8.18
N ILE A 233 7.21 14.36 -8.61
CA ILE A 233 8.43 14.46 -7.83
C ILE A 233 8.71 15.94 -7.63
N THR A 234 8.83 16.40 -6.39
CA THR A 234 9.02 17.81 -6.06
C THR A 234 9.94 17.98 -4.84
N VAL A 235 10.49 19.17 -4.66
CA VAL A 235 11.18 19.57 -3.40
C VAL A 235 10.26 20.40 -2.49
N GLU A 236 9.10 20.79 -3.02
CA GLU A 236 8.09 21.53 -2.27
C GLU A 236 7.36 20.59 -1.30
N GLU A 237 7.07 21.09 -0.10
CA GLU A 237 6.31 20.35 0.91
C GLU A 237 4.79 20.41 0.67
N SER A 238 4.40 20.60 -0.60
CA SER A 238 3.01 20.61 -1.00
C SER A 238 2.79 20.24 -2.46
N SER A 239 1.56 19.81 -2.75
CA SER A 239 1.09 19.46 -4.09
C SER A 239 -0.35 19.96 -4.31
N LEU A 240 -0.69 20.24 -5.57
CA LEU A 240 -2.02 20.67 -6.00
C LEU A 240 -2.63 19.67 -6.99
N LEU A 241 -3.90 19.34 -6.77
CA LEU A 241 -4.77 18.60 -7.68
C LEU A 241 -5.98 19.46 -8.05
N GLU A 242 -6.15 19.77 -9.34
CA GLU A 242 -7.23 20.65 -9.82
C GLU A 242 -8.60 19.94 -9.79
N LEU A 243 -9.64 20.67 -9.37
CA LEU A 243 -11.03 20.24 -9.49
C LEU A 243 -11.58 20.64 -10.87
N ASP A 244 -11.24 19.85 -11.89
CA ASP A 244 -11.58 20.11 -13.29
C ASP A 244 -12.66 19.15 -13.86
N GLY A 245 -13.15 18.19 -13.06
CA GLY A 245 -14.08 17.14 -13.51
C GLY A 245 -13.42 15.96 -14.25
N ILE A 246 -12.13 16.08 -14.60
CA ILE A 246 -11.34 15.03 -15.24
C ILE A 246 -10.60 14.25 -14.17
N ASN A 247 -9.82 14.96 -13.35
CA ASN A 247 -9.01 14.38 -12.27
C ASN A 247 -9.85 14.15 -11.00
N LEU A 248 -10.77 15.06 -10.71
CA LEU A 248 -11.60 15.02 -9.51
C LEU A 248 -13.06 15.33 -9.87
N ARG A 249 -13.95 14.42 -9.47
CA ARG A 249 -15.40 14.48 -9.67
C ARG A 249 -16.14 14.54 -8.34
N LEU A 250 -17.36 15.07 -8.38
CA LEU A 250 -18.26 15.02 -7.23
C LEU A 250 -18.57 13.56 -6.87
N GLY A 251 -18.49 13.23 -5.59
CA GLY A 251 -18.64 11.88 -5.04
C GLY A 251 -17.30 11.14 -4.85
N ASP A 252 -16.19 11.72 -5.30
CA ASP A 252 -14.88 11.06 -5.20
C ASP A 252 -14.36 11.04 -3.77
N ARG A 253 -13.67 9.96 -3.42
CA ARG A 253 -12.94 9.80 -2.16
C ARG A 253 -11.45 9.82 -2.46
N ILE A 254 -10.80 10.93 -2.13
CA ILE A 254 -9.45 11.26 -2.54
C ILE A 254 -8.45 11.05 -1.40
N PHE A 255 -7.26 10.58 -1.75
CA PHE A 255 -6.13 10.39 -0.85
C PHE A 255 -4.86 11.00 -1.45
N CYS A 256 -4.05 11.63 -0.60
CA CYS A 256 -2.69 12.04 -0.92
C CYS A 256 -1.72 11.08 -0.22
N GLY A 257 -0.77 10.52 -0.97
CA GLY A 257 0.33 9.70 -0.46
C GLY A 257 1.67 10.36 -0.72
N VAL A 258 2.55 10.42 0.27
CA VAL A 258 3.85 11.08 0.16
C VAL A 258 4.97 10.18 0.70
N SER A 259 6.03 10.01 -0.07
CA SER A 259 7.33 9.50 0.40
C SER A 259 8.41 10.56 0.21
N ALA A 260 9.47 10.49 1.01
CA ALA A 260 10.64 11.36 0.93
C ALA A 260 11.84 10.58 0.37
N PHE A 261 12.79 11.26 -0.26
CA PHE A 261 14.07 10.72 -0.70
C PHE A 261 15.18 11.75 -0.50
N PHE A 262 16.42 11.27 -0.36
CA PHE A 262 17.60 12.14 -0.41
C PHE A 262 17.91 12.45 -1.88
N ARG A 263 18.12 13.72 -2.21
CA ARG A 263 18.35 14.13 -3.61
C ARG A 263 19.58 13.47 -4.23
N GLU A 264 20.56 13.12 -3.41
CA GLU A 264 21.76 12.40 -3.82
C GLU A 264 21.46 10.94 -4.18
N ASN A 265 20.37 10.36 -3.68
CA ASN A 265 19.99 8.96 -3.90
C ASN A 265 18.46 8.77 -4.04
N PRO A 266 17.86 9.21 -5.17
CA PRO A 266 16.40 9.24 -5.36
C PRO A 266 15.74 7.86 -5.45
N ASP A 267 16.53 6.80 -5.68
CA ASP A 267 16.04 5.42 -5.72
C ASP A 267 15.70 4.88 -4.32
N ILE A 268 16.20 5.53 -3.28
CA ILE A 268 15.95 5.18 -1.88
C ILE A 268 14.89 6.12 -1.30
N GLN A 269 13.66 5.61 -1.21
CA GLN A 269 12.51 6.34 -0.70
C GLN A 269 12.10 5.85 0.68
N SER A 270 11.59 6.77 1.50
CA SER A 270 10.99 6.45 2.79
C SER A 270 9.64 5.75 2.62
N ALA A 271 9.08 5.29 3.74
CA ALA A 271 7.71 4.76 3.75
C ALA A 271 6.71 5.83 3.27
N VAL A 272 5.72 5.40 2.50
CA VAL A 272 4.64 6.28 2.03
C VAL A 272 3.68 6.55 3.19
N ILE A 273 3.52 7.81 3.59
CA ILE A 273 2.47 8.24 4.51
C ILE A 273 1.26 8.65 3.69
N GLN A 274 0.07 8.30 4.17
CA GLN A 274 -1.20 8.64 3.50
C GLN A 274 -2.04 9.60 4.34
N SER A 275 -2.70 10.53 3.65
CA SER A 275 -3.68 11.42 4.25
C SER A 275 -4.92 10.66 4.69
N LYS A 276 -5.73 11.30 5.54
CA LYS A 276 -7.13 10.91 5.73
C LYS A 276 -7.89 11.04 4.41
N GLU A 277 -8.97 10.28 4.29
CA GLU A 277 -9.90 10.38 3.16
C GLU A 277 -10.48 11.79 3.07
N PHE A 278 -10.39 12.40 1.89
CA PHE A 278 -11.13 13.61 1.55
C PHE A 278 -12.29 13.23 0.63
N PHE A 279 -13.51 13.34 1.13
CA PHE A 279 -14.70 13.22 0.28
C PHE A 279 -14.90 14.54 -0.47
N ALA A 280 -14.92 14.50 -1.80
CA ALA A 280 -15.18 15.66 -2.65
C ALA A 280 -16.64 15.63 -3.13
N GLY A 281 -17.56 16.26 -2.39
CA GLY A 281 -18.96 16.23 -2.78
C GLY A 281 -19.90 16.80 -1.72
N ILE A 282 -21.17 16.47 -1.91
CA ILE A 282 -22.27 16.86 -1.05
C ILE A 282 -22.75 15.60 -0.32
N LYS A 283 -22.83 15.65 1.01
CA LYS A 283 -23.31 14.54 1.85
C LYS A 283 -24.41 15.02 2.79
N LEU A 284 -25.28 14.09 3.19
CA LEU A 284 -26.23 14.30 4.28
C LEU A 284 -25.52 14.11 5.62
N GLN A 285 -25.78 14.99 6.59
CA GLN A 285 -25.24 14.90 7.93
C GLN A 285 -26.34 15.04 9.01
N PRO A 286 -26.55 14.04 9.89
CA PRO A 286 -25.95 12.71 9.83
C PRO A 286 -26.36 11.98 8.54
N GLU A 287 -25.65 10.91 8.19
CA GLU A 287 -26.07 10.01 7.13
C GLU A 287 -27.32 9.28 7.61
N VAL A 288 -28.48 9.95 7.53
CA VAL A 288 -29.76 9.41 8.01
C VAL A 288 -30.16 8.28 7.08
N SER A 289 -30.07 7.05 7.58
CA SER A 289 -30.40 5.84 6.83
C SER A 289 -31.89 5.48 6.90
N THR A 290 -32.64 6.04 7.84
CA THR A 290 -34.08 5.76 8.05
C THR A 290 -34.82 7.03 8.50
N VAL A 291 -35.90 7.37 7.77
CA VAL A 291 -36.86 8.41 8.17
C VAL A 291 -38.18 7.71 8.47
N SER A 292 -38.77 7.97 9.63
CA SER A 292 -40.08 7.44 10.01
C SER A 292 -41.21 8.23 9.35
N GLU A 293 -42.20 7.53 8.79
CA GLU A 293 -43.47 8.12 8.32
C GLU A 293 -44.42 8.37 9.51
N ASP A 294 -43.94 9.06 10.54
CA ASP A 294 -44.65 9.33 11.80
C ASP A 294 -45.44 10.65 11.80
N GLY A 295 -45.44 11.36 10.67
CA GLY A 295 -46.05 12.68 10.53
C GLY A 295 -45.27 13.81 11.21
N GLN A 296 -44.06 13.54 11.73
CA GLN A 296 -43.17 14.57 12.25
C GLN A 296 -42.32 15.19 11.15
N GLU A 297 -41.90 16.44 11.36
CA GLU A 297 -40.97 17.12 10.46
C GLU A 297 -39.54 16.64 10.72
N HIS A 298 -38.90 16.10 9.69
CA HIS A 298 -37.51 15.62 9.76
C HIS A 298 -36.57 16.63 9.08
N GLN A 299 -35.64 17.19 9.84
CA GLN A 299 -34.63 18.11 9.30
C GLN A 299 -33.43 17.35 8.72
N LEU A 300 -33.24 17.47 7.41
CA LEU A 300 -32.07 16.95 6.70
C LEU A 300 -31.05 18.07 6.51
N ARG A 301 -29.83 17.88 7.04
CA ARG A 301 -28.74 18.83 6.81
C ARG A 301 -27.81 18.31 5.72
N LEU A 302 -27.51 19.20 4.79
CA LEU A 302 -26.63 18.94 3.66
C LEU A 302 -25.29 19.64 3.88
N GLU A 303 -24.19 18.92 3.77
CA GLU A 303 -22.83 19.45 3.91
C GLU A 303 -22.08 19.28 2.59
N SER A 304 -21.64 20.39 1.99
CA SER A 304 -20.77 20.37 0.81
C SER A 304 -19.32 20.53 1.25
N THR A 305 -18.47 19.58 0.87
CA THR A 305 -17.02 19.66 1.11
C THR A 305 -16.28 20.33 -0.04
N VAL A 306 -16.95 20.60 -1.16
CA VAL A 306 -16.44 21.39 -2.28
C VAL A 306 -17.28 22.65 -2.48
N PRO A 307 -16.69 23.77 -2.91
CA PRO A 307 -17.44 24.98 -3.12
C PRO A 307 -18.37 24.85 -4.33
N ILE A 308 -19.53 25.48 -4.24
CA ILE A 308 -20.49 25.55 -5.34
C ILE A 308 -20.27 26.89 -6.03
N LEU A 309 -19.85 26.86 -7.30
CA LEU A 309 -19.64 28.07 -8.10
C LEU A 309 -20.96 28.56 -8.66
N CYS A 310 -21.31 29.80 -8.32
CA CYS A 310 -22.59 30.40 -8.68
C CYS A 310 -22.34 31.45 -9.76
N PRO A 311 -23.07 31.40 -10.90
CA PRO A 311 -22.73 32.20 -12.08
C PRO A 311 -22.94 33.71 -11.91
N GLU A 312 -23.77 34.15 -10.96
CA GLU A 312 -24.03 35.57 -10.69
C GLU A 312 -23.77 35.92 -9.21
N PRO A 313 -22.88 36.88 -8.91
CA PRO A 313 -22.68 37.39 -7.55
C PRO A 313 -23.98 38.03 -7.03
N GLY A 314 -24.45 37.58 -5.86
CA GLY A 314 -25.63 38.15 -5.19
C GLY A 314 -27.00 37.56 -5.56
N GLN A 315 -27.08 36.66 -6.55
CA GLN A 315 -28.24 35.78 -6.73
C GLN A 315 -27.91 34.40 -6.15
N GLY A 316 -28.68 33.96 -5.15
CA GLY A 316 -28.53 32.63 -4.58
C GLY A 316 -28.59 31.56 -5.69
N CYS A 317 -27.67 30.61 -5.65
CA CYS A 317 -27.61 29.50 -6.59
C CYS A 317 -28.43 28.34 -6.06
N LYS A 318 -29.13 27.68 -6.97
CA LYS A 318 -29.94 26.51 -6.68
C LYS A 318 -29.25 25.25 -7.20
N ILE A 319 -29.11 24.26 -6.33
CA ILE A 319 -28.83 22.89 -6.75
C ILE A 319 -30.08 22.06 -6.49
N SER A 320 -30.53 21.34 -7.52
CA SER A 320 -31.58 20.34 -7.41
C SER A 320 -30.98 19.01 -7.00
N LEU A 321 -31.40 18.49 -5.85
CA LEU A 321 -30.98 17.17 -5.37
C LEU A 321 -32.12 16.17 -5.55
N THR A 322 -31.80 15.02 -6.13
CA THR A 322 -32.75 13.90 -6.24
C THR A 322 -32.55 12.97 -5.05
N LEU A 323 -33.53 12.91 -4.16
CA LEU A 323 -33.57 11.94 -3.07
C LEU A 323 -34.22 10.65 -3.59
N LYS A 324 -33.58 9.51 -3.34
CA LYS A 324 -34.15 8.19 -3.59
C LYS A 324 -34.43 7.53 -2.25
N THR A 325 -35.67 7.09 -2.05
CA THR A 325 -36.09 6.32 -0.88
C THR A 325 -36.26 4.86 -1.27
N ILE A 326 -35.99 3.95 -0.33
CA ILE A 326 -36.23 2.51 -0.47
C ILE A 326 -37.19 2.15 0.66
N ASP A 327 -38.40 1.72 0.30
CA ASP A 327 -39.39 1.25 1.27
C ASP A 327 -38.97 -0.12 1.82
N GLN A 328 -39.01 -0.28 3.15
CA GLN A 328 -38.73 -1.54 3.85
C GLN A 328 -40.03 -2.30 4.22
N GLY A 329 -41.20 -1.81 3.79
CA GLY A 329 -42.52 -2.39 4.08
C GLY A 329 -42.83 -3.68 3.30
N HIS A 330 -43.32 -4.69 4.01
CA HIS A 330 -43.65 -6.02 3.46
C HIS A 330 -45.09 -6.14 2.91
N TRP A 331 -45.85 -5.04 2.83
CA TRP A 331 -47.29 -5.06 2.52
C TRP A 331 -47.64 -3.93 1.55
N GLY A 332 -48.14 -4.31 0.37
CA GLY A 332 -48.39 -3.44 -0.79
C GLY A 332 -49.47 -2.37 -0.63
N PHE A 333 -49.25 -1.39 0.25
CA PHE A 333 -49.92 -0.11 0.23
C PHE A 333 -48.87 0.96 -0.07
N ASN A 334 -49.02 1.58 -1.25
CA ASN A 334 -48.05 2.48 -1.83
C ASN A 334 -48.55 3.93 -1.64
N PRO A 335 -48.05 4.66 -0.64
CA PRO A 335 -47.89 6.10 -0.74
C PRO A 335 -46.39 6.35 -0.74
N GLY A 336 -45.73 6.16 -1.89
CA GLY A 336 -44.32 6.50 -2.01
C GLY A 336 -44.11 7.94 -1.54
N ILE A 337 -43.13 8.16 -0.66
CA ILE A 337 -42.70 9.49 -0.24
C ILE A 337 -42.40 10.30 -1.51
N ILE A 338 -43.28 11.23 -1.87
CA ILE A 338 -43.03 12.18 -2.94
C ILE A 338 -42.18 13.29 -2.31
N CYS A 339 -40.86 13.09 -2.28
CA CYS A 339 -39.95 14.22 -2.16
C CYS A 339 -40.06 15.01 -3.46
N GLN A 340 -40.96 16.00 -3.54
CA GLN A 340 -40.83 17.05 -4.53
C GLN A 340 -39.46 17.68 -4.31
N GLY A 341 -38.65 17.72 -5.36
CA GLY A 341 -37.19 17.92 -5.28
C GLY A 341 -36.76 18.94 -4.22
N LEU A 342 -35.73 18.57 -3.46
CA LEU A 342 -35.15 19.50 -2.50
C LEU A 342 -34.37 20.57 -3.29
N GLU A 343 -34.83 21.82 -3.25
CA GLU A 343 -34.04 22.97 -3.70
C GLU A 343 -33.16 23.42 -2.54
N ALA A 344 -31.85 23.14 -2.63
CA ALA A 344 -30.88 23.74 -1.73
C ALA A 344 -30.47 25.11 -2.30
N VAL A 345 -30.81 26.18 -1.58
CA VAL A 345 -30.38 27.55 -1.89
C VAL A 345 -29.07 27.82 -1.15
N PHE A 346 -28.01 28.07 -1.90
CA PHE A 346 -26.73 28.49 -1.34
C PHE A 346 -26.61 30.01 -1.49
N SER A 347 -26.48 30.70 -0.37
CA SER A 347 -26.10 32.12 -0.32
C SER A 347 -24.64 32.22 0.10
N GLU A 348 -23.86 33.11 -0.52
CA GLU A 348 -22.55 33.49 0.00
C GLU A 348 -22.73 34.01 1.43
N ASP A 349 -22.05 33.36 2.38
CA ASP A 349 -21.99 33.85 3.76
C ASP A 349 -20.90 34.94 3.78
N PRO A 350 -21.21 36.21 4.09
CA PRO A 350 -20.27 37.33 3.95
C PRO A 350 -19.14 37.34 5.01
N PHE A 351 -19.04 36.30 5.84
CA PHE A 351 -18.02 36.15 6.87
C PHE A 351 -17.30 34.80 6.76
N ARG A 352 -16.39 34.67 5.78
CA ARG A 352 -15.19 33.85 5.97
C ARG A 352 -14.03 34.27 5.09
#